data_AF-A0A2N5FMA4-F1
#
_entry.id   AF-A0A2N5FMA4-F1
#
_cell.length_a   1.000
_cell.length_b   1.000
_cell.length_c   1.000
_cell.angle_alpha   90.00
_cell.angle_beta   90.00
_cell.angle_gamma   90.00
#
_symmetry.space_group_name_H-M   'P 1'
#
loop_
_entity.id
_entity.type
_entity.pdbx_description
1 polymer ?
#
loop_
_entity_poly.entity_id
_entity_poly.type
_entity_poly.pdbx_seq_one_letter_code
_entity_poly.pdbx_strand_id
1 'polypeptide(L)'
;MNAAKLKTILLGILMVILAFAMIVNPKVSFAASKTGLDLWWGVVFPSLLPFFILSHLLIGFGIVRFIGVLLEPVMRPIFKVPGVGGFVWAMGWASGSPAGAKLTAEMRKKNQLTALEAERLVSFTNSSNPLFIFGAVAIGFFHDQALGLLLAAAHYSANLAVGLTMRFYGKDETNQNTITYRMPSIREAFRQMHQTRLDDSRPIGKMLGDAVLSSIQTLLMVGGFIILFSVFNKLLSLLYITDYFASCLALLLAAFHLSAELSPPLVSGLFEMTLGSQLTSAADADLIQKAIITSFLLGFSGLSIQAQVASIIAETDIRFLPFFIARVLQGVYAACFAWILWKPLYLELDRSDVTVLPVFLIQDTPAWFAMLWNLLTQIGPILTIVSLLIYIMIYCRRFIFK
;
A
#
# COMPACT_ATOMS: atom_id res chain seq x y z
N MET A 1 28.45 5.07 28.79
CA MET A 1 28.27 3.93 27.86
C MET A 1 27.90 4.49 26.49
N ASN A 2 28.60 4.12 25.42
CA ASN A 2 28.33 4.67 24.07
C ASN A 2 26.88 4.33 23.65
N ALA A 3 26.14 5.27 23.06
CA ALA A 3 24.71 5.11 22.73
C ALA A 3 24.46 3.88 21.83
N ALA A 4 25.41 3.57 20.94
CA ALA A 4 25.39 2.36 20.13
C ALA A 4 25.45 1.07 20.96
N LYS A 5 26.30 1.01 22.00
CA LYS A 5 26.41 -0.14 22.90
C LYS A 5 25.12 -0.33 23.71
N LEU A 6 24.54 0.76 24.20
CA LEU A 6 23.26 0.72 24.91
C LEU A 6 22.13 0.18 24.00
N LYS A 7 22.06 0.65 22.75
CA LYS A 7 21.08 0.15 21.77
C LYS A 7 21.25 -1.35 21.52
N THR A 8 22.47 -1.84 21.32
CA THR A 8 22.73 -3.27 21.12
C THR A 8 22.33 -4.10 22.33
N ILE A 9 22.68 -3.65 23.55
CA ILE A 9 22.31 -4.35 24.78
C ILE A 9 20.79 -4.40 24.94
N LEU A 10 20.09 -3.28 24.73
CA LEU A 10 18.64 -3.21 24.88
C LEU A 10 17.92 -4.09 23.85
N LEU A 11 18.35 -4.07 22.59
CA LEU A 11 17.80 -4.96 21.55
C LEU A 11 18.08 -6.43 21.88
N GLY A 12 19.29 -6.76 22.34
CA GLY A 12 19.64 -8.12 22.74
C GLY A 12 18.77 -8.62 23.89
N ILE A 13 18.60 -7.82 24.95
CA ILE A 13 17.73 -8.15 26.10
C ILE A 13 16.29 -8.35 25.62
N LEU A 14 15.76 -7.47 24.77
CA LEU A 14 14.41 -7.61 24.23
C LEU A 14 14.24 -8.93 23.46
N MET A 15 15.21 -9.29 22.60
CA MET A 15 15.15 -10.55 21.85
C MET A 15 15.21 -11.77 22.77
N VAL A 16 16.04 -11.74 23.82
CA VAL A 16 16.12 -12.82 24.81
C VAL A 16 14.81 -12.96 25.59
N ILE A 17 14.21 -11.85 26.02
CA ILE A 17 12.91 -11.85 26.71
C ILE A 17 11.83 -12.45 25.81
N LEU A 18 11.77 -12.05 24.54
CA LEU A 18 10.80 -12.59 23.59
C LEU A 18 11.01 -14.09 23.35
N ALA A 19 12.25 -14.53 23.14
CA ALA A 19 12.58 -15.94 22.96
C ALA A 19 12.19 -16.77 24.20
N PHE A 20 12.50 -16.27 25.40
CA PHE A 20 12.12 -16.92 26.65
C PHE A 20 10.60 -16.99 26.81
N ALA A 21 9.88 -15.90 26.53
CA ALA A 21 8.43 -15.86 26.59
C ALA A 21 7.77 -16.85 25.62
N MET A 22 8.35 -17.03 24.43
CA MET A 22 7.91 -18.05 23.46
C MET A 22 8.13 -19.48 23.96
N ILE A 23 9.28 -19.75 24.59
CA ILE A 23 9.62 -21.07 25.15
C ILE A 23 8.69 -21.41 26.33
N VAL A 24 8.38 -20.44 27.19
CA VAL A 24 7.46 -20.62 28.33
C VAL A 24 6.00 -20.75 27.87
N ASN A 25 5.61 -20.07 26.79
CA ASN A 25 4.24 -20.06 26.28
C ASN A 25 4.14 -20.62 24.84
N PRO A 26 4.50 -21.89 24.61
CA PRO A 26 4.58 -22.46 23.26
C PRO A 26 3.20 -22.60 22.61
N LYS A 27 2.15 -22.95 23.38
CA LYS A 27 0.78 -23.04 22.88
C LYS A 27 0.26 -21.69 22.38
N VAL A 28 0.55 -20.62 23.11
CA VAL A 28 0.12 -19.27 22.76
C VAL A 28 0.88 -18.76 21.54
N SER A 29 2.20 -18.99 21.51
CA SER A 29 3.04 -18.62 20.36
C SER A 29 2.61 -19.36 19.09
N PHE A 30 2.32 -20.66 19.20
CA PHE A 30 1.82 -21.47 18.09
C PHE A 30 0.44 -21.03 17.60
N ALA A 31 -0.50 -20.74 18.52
CA ALA A 31 -1.82 -20.24 18.15
C ALA A 31 -1.73 -18.89 17.45
N ALA A 32 -0.90 -17.97 17.98
CA ALA A 32 -0.69 -16.65 17.40
C ALA A 32 0.00 -16.73 16.02
N SER A 33 0.98 -17.61 15.85
CA SER A 33 1.62 -17.82 14.54
C SER A 33 0.64 -18.41 13.53
N LYS A 34 -0.24 -19.33 13.95
CA LYS A 34 -1.32 -19.85 13.11
C LYS A 34 -2.29 -18.75 12.68
N THR A 35 -2.75 -17.91 13.61
CA THR A 35 -3.62 -16.76 13.28
C THR A 35 -2.96 -15.83 12.27
N GLY A 36 -1.67 -15.49 12.46
CA GLY A 36 -0.93 -14.66 11.50
C GLY A 36 -0.77 -15.33 10.14
N LEU A 37 -0.56 -16.65 10.10
CA LEU A 37 -0.46 -17.43 8.86
C LEU A 37 -1.79 -17.49 8.12
N ASP A 38 -2.89 -17.77 8.84
CA ASP A 38 -4.25 -17.85 8.28
C ASP A 38 -4.65 -16.49 7.69
N LEU A 39 -4.30 -15.39 8.37
CA LEU A 39 -4.50 -14.04 7.87
C LEU A 39 -3.70 -13.77 6.60
N TRP A 40 -2.40 -14.11 6.61
CA TRP A 40 -1.55 -13.92 5.44
C TRP A 40 -2.04 -14.73 4.24
N TRP A 41 -2.35 -16.01 4.44
CA TRP A 41 -2.77 -16.93 3.38
C TRP A 41 -4.17 -16.62 2.85
N GLY A 42 -5.13 -16.40 3.75
CA GLY A 42 -6.54 -16.23 3.39
C GLY A 42 -6.87 -14.84 2.83
N VAL A 43 -6.13 -13.81 3.24
CA VAL A 43 -6.46 -12.41 2.90
C VAL A 43 -5.34 -11.75 2.10
N VAL A 44 -4.13 -11.68 2.68
CA VAL A 44 -3.07 -10.82 2.15
C VAL A 44 -2.48 -11.38 0.85
N PHE A 45 -2.15 -12.66 0.81
CA PHE A 45 -1.54 -13.33 -0.34
C PHE A 45 -2.37 -13.20 -1.63
N PRO A 46 -3.66 -13.60 -1.67
CA PRO A 46 -4.47 -13.51 -2.89
C PRO A 46 -4.72 -12.06 -3.32
N SER A 47 -4.79 -11.12 -2.37
CA SER A 47 -5.03 -9.70 -2.67
C SER A 47 -3.82 -9.01 -3.31
N LEU A 48 -2.59 -9.43 -3.01
CA LEU A 48 -1.36 -8.75 -3.41
C LEU A 48 -0.66 -9.38 -4.62
N LEU A 49 -0.69 -10.72 -4.75
CA LEU A 49 0.09 -11.45 -5.76
C LEU A 49 -0.16 -10.96 -7.20
N PRO A 50 -1.42 -10.82 -7.68
CA PRO A 50 -1.66 -10.39 -9.06
C PRO A 50 -1.08 -9.00 -9.35
N PHE A 51 -1.21 -8.07 -8.40
CA PHE A 51 -0.72 -6.69 -8.55
C PHE A 51 0.80 -6.61 -8.50
N PHE A 52 1.47 -7.43 -7.69
CA PHE A 52 2.93 -7.48 -7.67
C PHE A 52 3.48 -8.01 -9.00
N ILE A 53 2.89 -9.10 -9.53
CA ILE A 53 3.28 -9.65 -10.83
C ILE A 53 3.07 -8.60 -11.93
N LEU A 54 1.89 -7.96 -11.95
CA LEU A 54 1.58 -6.94 -12.94
C LEU A 54 2.55 -5.75 -12.84
N SER A 55 2.83 -5.25 -11.64
CA SER A 55 3.81 -4.17 -11.42
C SER A 55 5.16 -4.48 -12.07
N HIS A 56 5.68 -5.69 -11.84
CA HIS A 56 6.96 -6.13 -12.42
C HIS A 56 6.92 -6.20 -13.94
N LEU A 57 5.83 -6.72 -14.51
CA LEU A 57 5.66 -6.78 -15.96
C LEU A 57 5.59 -5.37 -16.58
N LEU A 58 4.84 -4.45 -15.95
CA LEU A 58 4.73 -3.06 -16.41
C LEU A 58 6.09 -2.34 -16.37
N ILE A 59 6.91 -2.59 -15.35
CA ILE A 59 8.29 -2.08 -15.27
C ILE A 59 9.13 -2.62 -16.42
N GLY A 60 9.10 -3.94 -16.64
CA GLY A 60 9.87 -4.56 -17.71
C GLY A 60 9.45 -4.12 -19.11
N PHE A 61 8.18 -3.80 -19.33
CA PHE A 61 7.68 -3.27 -20.61
C PHE A 61 7.95 -1.78 -20.82
N GLY A 62 8.56 -1.08 -19.86
CA GLY A 62 8.86 0.35 -19.96
C GLY A 62 7.65 1.27 -19.71
N ILE A 63 6.54 0.73 -19.22
CA ILE A 63 5.30 1.50 -18.96
C ILE A 63 5.51 2.53 -17.85
N VAL A 64 6.43 2.26 -16.91
CA VAL A 64 6.88 3.23 -15.89
C VAL A 64 7.34 4.54 -16.54
N ARG A 65 8.13 4.44 -17.61
CA ARG A 65 8.68 5.60 -18.31
C ARG A 65 7.62 6.32 -19.11
N PHE A 66 6.70 5.58 -19.73
CA PHE A 66 5.51 6.14 -20.39
C PHE A 66 4.68 6.99 -19.43
N ILE A 67 4.25 6.39 -18.31
CA ILE A 67 3.48 7.09 -17.27
C ILE A 67 4.30 8.24 -16.68
N GLY A 68 5.61 8.04 -16.53
CA GLY A 68 6.50 9.06 -16.01
C GLY A 68 6.51 10.34 -16.83
N VAL A 69 6.58 10.23 -18.17
CA VAL A 69 6.50 11.40 -19.06
C VAL A 69 5.14 12.08 -18.96
N LEU A 70 4.04 11.32 -18.87
CA LEU A 70 2.69 11.88 -18.80
C LEU A 70 2.39 12.57 -17.46
N LEU A 71 2.92 12.03 -16.36
CA LEU A 71 2.66 12.53 -15.00
C LEU A 71 3.71 13.51 -14.49
N GLU A 72 4.80 13.78 -15.22
CA GLU A 72 5.75 14.87 -14.90
C GLU A 72 5.06 16.23 -14.60
N PRO A 73 4.12 16.74 -15.41
CA PRO A 73 3.45 18.02 -15.14
C PRO A 73 2.55 18.00 -13.88
N VAL A 74 2.26 16.83 -13.32
CA VAL A 74 1.47 16.68 -12.08
C VAL A 74 2.39 16.45 -10.89
N MET A 75 3.27 15.45 -10.99
CA MET A 75 4.12 15.00 -9.89
C MET A 75 5.16 16.04 -9.48
N ARG A 76 5.76 16.73 -10.46
CA ARG A 76 6.82 17.71 -10.19
C ARG A 76 6.30 18.95 -9.47
N PRO A 77 5.25 19.66 -9.92
CA PRO A 77 4.77 20.84 -9.21
C PRO A 77 4.03 20.51 -7.91
N ILE A 78 3.31 19.39 -7.84
CA ILE A 78 2.48 19.07 -6.66
C ILE A 78 3.32 18.45 -5.55
N PHE A 79 4.15 17.46 -5.86
CA PHE A 79 4.87 16.66 -4.86
C PHE A 79 6.39 16.88 -4.85
N LYS A 80 6.93 17.66 -5.80
CA LYS A 80 8.38 17.84 -6.00
C LYS A 80 9.13 16.50 -6.16
N VAL A 81 8.53 15.58 -6.89
CA VAL A 81 9.15 14.31 -7.32
C VAL A 81 9.06 14.20 -8.85
N PRO A 82 9.98 13.49 -9.53
CA PRO A 82 9.91 13.35 -10.97
C PRO A 82 8.69 12.52 -11.37
N GLY A 83 8.28 12.66 -12.61
CA GLY A 83 7.08 12.04 -13.17
C GLY A 83 7.08 10.52 -13.06
N VAL A 84 8.25 9.86 -13.09
CA VAL A 84 8.39 8.42 -12.83
C VAL A 84 7.79 8.00 -11.47
N GLY A 85 7.77 8.91 -10.50
CA GLY A 85 7.09 8.72 -9.22
C GLY A 85 5.57 8.58 -9.35
N GLY A 86 4.97 9.08 -10.44
CA GLY A 86 3.55 8.91 -10.73
C GLY A 86 3.16 7.45 -10.99
N PHE A 87 4.05 6.67 -11.62
CA PHE A 87 3.88 5.22 -11.72
C PHE A 87 3.91 4.56 -10.34
N VAL A 88 4.90 4.92 -9.52
CA VAL A 88 5.05 4.39 -8.15
C VAL A 88 3.84 4.73 -7.29
N TRP A 89 3.27 5.92 -7.45
CA TRP A 89 2.05 6.35 -6.77
C TRP A 89 0.82 5.57 -7.21
N ALA A 90 0.59 5.41 -8.51
CA ALA A 90 -0.51 4.60 -9.03
C ALA A 90 -0.41 3.13 -8.56
N MET A 91 0.79 2.54 -8.64
CA MET A 91 1.00 1.17 -8.17
C MET A 91 0.95 1.06 -6.65
N GLY A 92 1.32 2.10 -5.91
CA GLY A 92 1.17 2.20 -4.47
C GLY A 92 -0.30 2.14 -4.03
N TRP A 93 -1.18 2.81 -4.77
CA TRP A 93 -2.64 2.72 -4.55
C TRP A 93 -3.18 1.34 -4.92
N ALA A 94 -2.83 0.84 -6.12
CA ALA A 94 -3.38 -0.43 -6.62
C ALA A 94 -2.88 -1.66 -5.83
N SER A 95 -1.57 -1.72 -5.54
CA SER A 95 -0.93 -2.87 -4.89
C SER A 95 -0.90 -2.73 -3.38
N GLY A 96 -0.78 -1.52 -2.87
CA GLY A 96 -0.65 -1.26 -1.45
C GLY A 96 0.76 -1.50 -0.90
N SER A 97 0.88 -1.56 0.43
CA SER A 97 2.15 -1.71 1.12
C SER A 97 2.60 -3.19 1.15
N PRO A 98 3.90 -3.50 1.03
CA PRO A 98 5.03 -2.56 0.92
C PRO A 98 5.47 -2.28 -0.54
N ALA A 99 4.58 -2.43 -1.53
CA ALA A 99 4.96 -2.29 -2.95
C ALA A 99 5.47 -0.89 -3.28
N GLY A 100 4.85 0.17 -2.75
CA GLY A 100 5.29 1.55 -2.96
C GLY A 100 6.75 1.77 -2.53
N ALA A 101 7.13 1.24 -1.37
CA ALA A 101 8.52 1.24 -0.90
C ALA A 101 9.46 0.45 -1.81
N LYS A 102 9.05 -0.75 -2.22
CA LYS A 102 9.86 -1.59 -3.13
C LYS A 102 10.12 -0.90 -4.45
N LEU A 103 9.07 -0.38 -5.09
CA LEU A 103 9.17 0.35 -6.35
C LEU A 103 10.00 1.62 -6.20
N THR A 104 9.84 2.37 -5.11
CA THR A 104 10.67 3.54 -4.83
C THR A 104 12.15 3.17 -4.69
N ALA A 105 12.47 2.11 -3.94
CA ALA A 105 13.83 1.61 -3.78
C ALA A 105 14.44 1.14 -5.10
N GLU A 106 13.67 0.45 -5.95
CA GLU A 106 14.12 0.05 -7.30
C GLU A 106 14.42 1.27 -8.18
N MET A 107 13.57 2.30 -8.18
CA MET A 107 13.83 3.53 -8.95
C MET A 107 15.04 4.31 -8.41
N ARG A 108 15.26 4.29 -7.08
CA ARG A 108 16.46 4.85 -6.45
C ARG A 108 17.73 4.12 -6.89
N LYS A 109 17.73 2.78 -6.85
CA LYS A 109 18.86 1.95 -7.32
C LYS A 109 19.17 2.15 -8.81
N LYS A 110 18.15 2.45 -9.61
CA LYS A 110 18.30 2.80 -11.04
C LYS A 110 18.68 4.26 -11.30
N ASN A 111 19.02 5.04 -10.27
CA ASN A 111 19.34 6.47 -10.35
C ASN A 111 18.26 7.33 -11.02
N GLN A 112 16.99 6.89 -10.98
CA GLN A 112 15.86 7.68 -11.50
C GLN A 112 15.29 8.66 -10.46
N LEU A 113 15.69 8.48 -9.20
CA LEU A 113 15.33 9.32 -8.06
C LEU A 113 16.61 9.72 -7.32
N THR A 114 16.69 10.96 -6.89
CA THR A 114 17.60 11.36 -5.80
C THR A 114 17.14 10.75 -4.47
N ALA A 115 18.01 10.73 -3.46
CA ALA A 115 17.64 10.24 -2.13
C ALA A 115 16.47 11.05 -1.53
N LEU A 116 16.47 12.38 -1.68
CA LEU A 116 15.40 13.24 -1.20
C LEU A 116 14.08 13.01 -1.95
N GLU A 117 14.10 12.88 -3.28
CA GLU A 117 12.90 12.56 -4.06
C GLU A 117 12.35 11.18 -3.68
N ALA A 118 13.22 10.20 -3.41
CA ALA A 118 12.83 8.88 -2.96
C ALA A 118 12.22 8.91 -1.54
N GLU A 119 12.76 9.71 -0.63
CA GLU A 119 12.18 9.92 0.71
C GLU A 119 10.79 10.57 0.64
N ARG A 120 10.62 11.58 -0.21
CA ARG A 120 9.30 12.17 -0.48
C ARG A 120 8.37 11.12 -1.09
N LEU A 121 8.82 10.39 -2.11
CA LEU A 121 7.98 9.44 -2.81
C LEU A 121 7.52 8.29 -1.90
N VAL A 122 8.41 7.66 -1.14
CA VAL A 122 8.06 6.54 -0.24
C VAL A 122 7.03 6.95 0.82
N SER A 123 7.04 8.23 1.21
CA SER A 123 6.20 8.78 2.26
C SER A 123 4.70 8.80 1.95
N PHE A 124 4.31 8.82 0.67
CA PHE A 124 2.90 8.84 0.24
C PHE A 124 2.57 7.76 -0.80
N THR A 125 3.50 6.88 -1.16
CA THR A 125 3.22 5.77 -2.08
C THR A 125 2.94 4.44 -1.39
N ASN A 126 3.06 4.40 -0.06
CA ASN A 126 2.62 3.26 0.73
C ASN A 126 1.21 3.55 1.25
N SER A 127 0.27 2.67 0.94
CA SER A 127 -1.12 2.75 1.36
C SER A 127 -1.69 1.34 1.48
N SER A 128 -2.78 1.13 2.21
CA SER A 128 -3.64 -0.04 2.01
C SER A 128 -4.28 -0.02 0.63
N ASN A 129 -4.34 -1.18 -0.03
CA ASN A 129 -4.98 -1.29 -1.34
C ASN A 129 -6.52 -1.40 -1.21
N PRO A 130 -7.28 -1.16 -2.29
CA PRO A 130 -8.74 -1.21 -2.24
C PRO A 130 -9.28 -2.58 -1.85
N LEU A 131 -8.66 -3.67 -2.33
CA LEU A 131 -9.12 -5.02 -1.98
C LEU A 131 -9.05 -5.29 -0.48
N PHE A 132 -8.03 -4.77 0.20
CA PHE A 132 -7.92 -4.87 1.64
C PHE A 132 -8.97 -4.02 2.35
N ILE A 133 -9.15 -2.76 1.94
CA ILE A 133 -10.11 -1.84 2.58
C ILE A 133 -11.55 -2.34 2.40
N PHE A 134 -11.97 -2.64 1.17
CA PHE A 134 -13.33 -3.08 0.87
C PHE A 134 -13.56 -4.54 1.27
N GLY A 135 -12.66 -5.44 0.88
CA GLY A 135 -12.83 -6.88 1.06
C GLY A 135 -12.55 -7.33 2.50
N ALA A 136 -11.35 -7.07 3.00
CA ALA A 136 -10.94 -7.57 4.31
C ALA A 136 -11.57 -6.76 5.44
N VAL A 137 -11.46 -5.44 5.40
CA VAL A 137 -11.88 -4.59 6.53
C VAL A 137 -13.38 -4.38 6.52
N ALA A 138 -13.94 -3.75 5.48
CA ALA A 138 -15.35 -3.38 5.46
C ALA A 138 -16.28 -4.61 5.43
N ILE A 139 -16.14 -5.48 4.42
CA ILE A 139 -16.98 -6.69 4.30
C ILE A 139 -16.56 -7.79 5.29
N GLY A 140 -15.26 -8.05 5.40
CA GLY A 140 -14.74 -9.17 6.18
C GLY A 140 -14.81 -8.96 7.69
N PHE A 141 -14.40 -7.80 8.21
CA PHE A 141 -14.34 -7.56 9.66
C PHE A 141 -15.56 -6.81 10.20
N PHE A 142 -16.06 -5.82 9.46
CA PHE A 142 -17.19 -4.99 9.88
C PHE A 142 -18.55 -5.52 9.40
N HIS A 143 -18.56 -6.42 8.41
CA HIS A 143 -19.78 -6.89 7.74
C HIS A 143 -20.65 -5.75 7.21
N ASP A 144 -20.01 -4.64 6.83
CA ASP A 144 -20.63 -3.41 6.35
C ASP A 144 -19.90 -2.92 5.10
N GLN A 145 -20.56 -3.06 3.95
CA GLN A 145 -19.99 -2.66 2.66
C GLN A 145 -19.92 -1.14 2.50
N ALA A 146 -20.90 -0.40 3.04
CA ALA A 146 -20.96 1.06 2.93
C ALA A 146 -19.76 1.73 3.63
N LEU A 147 -19.29 1.13 4.73
CA LEU A 147 -18.10 1.56 5.44
C LEU A 147 -16.83 1.57 4.55
N GLY A 148 -16.77 0.70 3.54
CA GLY A 148 -15.63 0.61 2.63
C GLY A 148 -15.37 1.90 1.86
N LEU A 149 -16.43 2.58 1.39
CA LEU A 149 -16.29 3.84 0.66
C LEU A 149 -15.74 4.95 1.56
N LEU A 150 -16.28 5.06 2.78
CA LEU A 150 -15.79 6.01 3.78
C LEU A 150 -14.30 5.79 4.07
N LEU A 151 -13.92 4.55 4.41
CA LEU A 151 -12.55 4.21 4.77
C LEU A 151 -11.58 4.48 3.60
N ALA A 152 -11.97 4.11 2.37
CA ALA A 152 -11.16 4.35 1.18
C ALA A 152 -10.99 5.84 0.89
N ALA A 153 -12.09 6.62 0.91
CA ALA A 153 -12.05 8.05 0.67
C ALA A 153 -11.18 8.78 1.70
N ALA A 154 -11.35 8.47 2.98
CA ALA A 154 -10.53 9.02 4.05
C ALA A 154 -9.05 8.66 3.90
N HIS A 155 -8.76 7.38 3.62
CA HIS A 155 -7.39 6.86 3.52
C HIS A 155 -6.62 7.44 2.33
N TYR A 156 -7.22 7.51 1.14
CA TYR A 156 -6.57 8.04 -0.05
C TYR A 156 -6.46 9.57 -0.03
N SER A 157 -7.44 10.26 0.57
CA SER A 157 -7.33 11.70 0.81
C SER A 157 -6.22 12.02 1.81
N ALA A 158 -6.08 11.23 2.87
CA ALA A 158 -4.99 11.35 3.84
C ALA A 158 -3.63 11.12 3.19
N ASN A 159 -3.52 10.09 2.34
CA ASN A 159 -2.33 9.80 1.57
C ASN A 159 -1.92 10.98 0.66
N LEU A 160 -2.88 11.59 -0.03
CA LEU A 160 -2.67 12.80 -0.84
C LEU A 160 -2.20 13.98 0.02
N ALA A 161 -2.85 14.22 1.17
CA ALA A 161 -2.49 15.28 2.10
C ALA A 161 -1.07 15.11 2.66
N VAL A 162 -0.64 13.88 2.92
CA VAL A 162 0.75 13.58 3.29
C VAL A 162 1.71 13.90 2.15
N GLY A 163 1.39 13.54 0.90
CA GLY A 163 2.20 13.94 -0.25
C GLY A 163 2.38 15.45 -0.35
N LEU A 164 1.30 16.22 -0.15
CA LEU A 164 1.34 17.69 -0.13
C LEU A 164 2.18 18.23 1.04
N THR A 165 2.10 17.60 2.22
CA THR A 165 2.89 17.99 3.40
C THR A 165 4.39 17.71 3.15
N MET A 166 4.70 16.53 2.62
CA MET A 166 6.07 16.06 2.37
C MET A 166 6.74 16.78 1.20
N ARG A 167 5.99 17.51 0.37
CA ARG A 167 6.54 18.50 -0.58
C ARG A 167 7.51 19.49 0.09
N PHE A 168 7.24 19.88 1.34
CA PHE A 168 8.04 20.85 2.08
C PHE A 168 9.19 20.21 2.87
N TYR A 169 9.30 18.87 2.85
CA TYR A 169 10.36 18.15 3.53
C TYR A 169 11.67 18.17 2.72
N GLY A 170 12.76 18.53 3.39
CA GLY A 170 14.12 18.65 2.82
C GLY A 170 14.33 19.91 1.97
N LYS A 171 15.56 20.43 1.98
CA LYS A 171 15.97 21.52 1.08
C LYS A 171 16.29 20.92 -0.29
N ASP A 172 15.75 21.50 -1.35
CA ASP A 172 16.04 21.07 -2.72
C ASP A 172 17.53 21.39 -3.00
N GLU A 173 18.42 20.40 -2.96
CA GLU A 173 19.87 20.58 -3.21
C GLU A 173 20.21 20.67 -4.71
N THR A 174 19.23 20.53 -5.61
CA THR A 174 19.45 20.49 -7.06
C THR A 174 18.87 21.72 -7.78
N ASN A 175 19.81 22.51 -8.30
CA ASN A 175 19.76 23.51 -9.37
C ASN A 175 18.38 24.03 -9.82
N GLN A 176 18.27 25.36 -9.74
CA GLN A 176 17.32 26.24 -10.41
C GLN A 176 17.42 26.19 -11.95
N ASN A 177 17.54 25.00 -12.56
CA ASN A 177 17.27 24.88 -13.98
C ASN A 177 15.77 25.10 -14.13
N THR A 178 15.41 26.20 -14.78
CA THR A 178 14.07 26.51 -15.26
C THR A 178 13.53 25.28 -16.00
N ILE A 179 12.80 24.41 -15.30
CA ILE A 179 12.10 23.29 -15.93
C ILE A 179 10.98 23.95 -16.72
N THR A 180 11.19 24.13 -18.03
CA THR A 180 10.09 24.44 -18.93
C THR A 180 9.12 23.28 -18.87
N TYR A 181 7.96 23.49 -18.25
CA TYR A 181 6.85 22.55 -18.23
C TYR A 181 6.31 22.42 -19.66
N ARG A 182 6.98 21.59 -20.47
CA ARG A 182 6.48 21.21 -21.79
C ARG A 182 5.32 20.25 -21.56
N MET A 183 4.22 20.51 -22.26
CA MET A 183 3.11 19.57 -22.29
C MET A 183 3.62 18.18 -22.72
N PRO A 184 3.18 17.12 -22.03
CA PRO A 184 3.66 15.78 -22.30
C PRO A 184 3.24 15.36 -23.71
N SER A 185 4.22 14.97 -24.53
CA SER A 185 3.96 14.40 -25.85
C SER A 185 3.77 12.89 -25.71
N ILE A 186 2.58 12.40 -26.06
CA ILE A 186 2.29 10.95 -26.07
C ILE A 186 3.28 10.21 -26.97
N ARG A 187 3.67 10.82 -28.10
CA ARG A 187 4.69 10.26 -29.00
C ARG A 187 6.05 10.10 -28.32
N GLU A 188 6.44 11.08 -27.50
CA GLU A 188 7.66 10.99 -26.71
C GLU A 188 7.57 9.91 -25.63
N ALA A 189 6.42 9.82 -24.95
CA ALA A 189 6.19 8.79 -23.93
C ALA A 189 6.31 7.38 -24.52
N PHE A 190 5.71 7.13 -25.69
CA PHE A 190 5.86 5.85 -26.42
C PHE A 190 7.30 5.60 -26.87
N ARG A 191 8.00 6.64 -27.35
CA ARG A 191 9.42 6.51 -27.74
C ARG A 191 10.28 6.06 -26.56
N GLN A 192 10.11 6.71 -25.41
CA GLN A 192 10.86 6.39 -24.20
C GLN A 192 10.53 5.00 -23.65
N MET A 193 9.25 4.60 -23.70
CA MET A 193 8.82 3.24 -23.36
C MET A 193 9.48 2.20 -24.26
N HIS A 194 9.43 2.41 -25.57
CA HIS A 194 10.03 1.49 -26.53
C HIS A 194 11.54 1.38 -26.34
N GLN A 195 12.23 2.50 -26.09
CA GLN A 195 13.65 2.49 -25.79
C GLN A 195 13.95 1.65 -24.54
N THR A 196 13.18 1.84 -23.45
CA THR A 196 13.34 1.03 -22.23
C THR A 196 13.15 -0.46 -22.50
N ARG A 197 12.20 -0.82 -23.37
CA ARG A 197 11.98 -2.23 -23.76
C ARG A 197 13.13 -2.78 -24.60
N LEU A 198 13.77 -1.96 -25.44
CA LEU A 198 14.95 -2.35 -26.23
C LEU A 198 16.19 -2.54 -25.36
N ASP A 199 16.32 -1.73 -24.30
CA ASP A 199 17.44 -1.81 -23.35
C ASP A 199 17.35 -3.08 -22.47
N ASP A 200 16.15 -3.63 -22.26
CA ASP A 200 15.93 -4.92 -21.59
C ASP A 200 15.98 -6.09 -22.59
N SER A 201 17.09 -6.81 -22.66
CA SER A 201 17.29 -7.92 -23.59
C SER A 201 16.53 -9.21 -23.23
N ARG A 202 15.82 -9.25 -22.09
CA ARG A 202 15.18 -10.49 -21.63
C ARG A 202 13.98 -10.89 -22.52
N PRO A 203 13.82 -12.20 -22.80
CA PRO A 203 12.59 -12.74 -23.39
C PRO A 203 11.39 -12.56 -22.46
N ILE A 204 10.18 -12.43 -23.03
CA ILE A 204 8.94 -12.23 -22.26
C ILE A 204 8.73 -13.33 -21.21
N GLY A 205 9.00 -14.60 -21.56
CA GLY A 205 8.89 -15.72 -20.61
C GLY A 205 9.82 -15.60 -19.41
N LYS A 206 11.04 -15.06 -19.61
CA LYS A 206 11.97 -14.79 -18.51
C LYS A 206 11.49 -13.64 -17.64
N MET A 207 10.96 -12.57 -18.25
CA MET A 207 10.37 -11.44 -17.51
C MET A 207 9.20 -11.90 -16.64
N LEU A 208 8.34 -12.78 -17.17
CA LEU A 208 7.23 -13.36 -16.41
C LEU A 208 7.73 -14.21 -15.23
N GLY A 209 8.71 -15.10 -15.47
CA GLY A 209 9.31 -15.91 -14.41
C GLY A 209 9.94 -15.05 -13.31
N ASP A 210 10.70 -14.02 -13.68
CA ASP A 210 11.32 -13.08 -12.74
C ASP A 210 10.26 -12.31 -11.94
N ALA A 211 9.17 -11.88 -12.59
CA ALA A 211 8.05 -11.19 -11.95
C ALA A 211 7.37 -12.07 -10.90
N VAL A 212 7.09 -13.33 -11.21
CA VAL A 212 6.49 -14.29 -10.28
C VAL A 212 7.41 -14.54 -9.09
N LEU A 213 8.70 -14.82 -9.33
CA LEU A 213 9.67 -15.09 -8.27
C LEU A 213 9.84 -13.89 -7.33
N SER A 214 10.03 -12.68 -7.89
CA SER A 214 10.19 -11.46 -7.08
C SER A 214 8.93 -11.14 -6.27
N SER A 215 7.75 -11.43 -6.81
CA SER A 215 6.47 -11.26 -6.12
C SER A 215 6.32 -12.24 -4.96
N ILE A 216 6.61 -13.52 -5.17
CA ILE A 216 6.58 -14.56 -4.12
C ILE A 216 7.56 -14.23 -3.00
N GLN A 217 8.79 -13.83 -3.32
CA GLN A 217 9.79 -13.44 -2.31
C GLN A 217 9.28 -12.28 -1.43
N THR A 218 8.65 -11.28 -2.04
CA THR A 218 8.10 -10.14 -1.30
C THR A 218 6.92 -10.58 -0.43
N LEU A 219 6.05 -11.45 -0.94
CA LEU A 219 4.91 -11.97 -0.18
C LEU A 219 5.32 -12.85 0.99
N LEU A 220 6.36 -13.68 0.83
CA LEU A 220 6.92 -14.48 1.92
C LEU A 220 7.52 -13.58 3.01
N MET A 221 8.19 -12.50 2.62
CA MET A 221 8.67 -11.49 3.57
C MET A 221 7.49 -10.84 4.32
N VAL A 222 6.46 -10.38 3.61
CA VAL A 222 5.23 -9.83 4.22
C VAL A 222 4.60 -10.83 5.20
N GLY A 223 4.46 -12.10 4.80
CA GLY A 223 3.92 -13.16 5.65
C GLY A 223 4.76 -13.42 6.90
N GLY A 224 6.09 -13.45 6.76
CA GLY A 224 7.01 -13.57 7.90
C GLY A 224 6.83 -12.44 8.90
N PHE A 225 6.69 -11.19 8.44
CA PHE A 225 6.43 -10.05 9.32
C PHE A 225 5.06 -10.12 9.99
N ILE A 226 3.99 -10.49 9.27
CA ILE A 226 2.65 -10.65 9.87
C ILE A 226 2.67 -11.72 10.97
N ILE A 227 3.27 -12.89 10.71
CA ILE A 227 3.38 -13.98 11.69
C ILE A 227 4.18 -13.53 12.91
N LEU A 228 5.35 -12.91 12.70
CA LEU A 228 6.20 -12.40 13.78
C LEU A 228 5.47 -11.39 14.66
N PHE A 229 4.83 -10.39 14.04
CA PHE A 229 4.11 -9.35 14.78
C PHE A 229 2.82 -9.87 15.43
N SER A 230 2.20 -10.92 14.89
CA SER A 230 1.07 -11.62 15.54
C SER A 230 1.51 -12.30 16.85
N VAL A 231 2.63 -13.04 16.81
CA VAL A 231 3.23 -13.65 18.02
C VAL A 231 3.64 -12.56 19.00
N PHE A 232 4.34 -11.53 18.53
CA PHE A 232 4.79 -10.41 19.35
C PHE A 232 3.62 -9.71 20.06
N ASN A 233 2.54 -9.38 19.33
CA ASN A 233 1.32 -8.80 19.90
C ASN A 233 0.74 -9.68 21.02
N LYS A 234 0.68 -11.00 20.80
CA LYS A 234 0.12 -11.91 21.80
C LYS A 234 1.00 -12.03 23.04
N LEU A 235 2.32 -12.01 22.88
CA LEU A 235 3.26 -12.00 24.01
C LEU A 235 3.19 -10.70 24.81
N LEU A 236 3.08 -9.54 24.15
CA LEU A 236 2.89 -8.26 24.85
C LEU A 236 1.61 -8.25 25.69
N SER A 237 0.54 -8.85 25.17
CA SER A 237 -0.72 -9.02 25.90
C SER A 237 -0.56 -9.95 27.12
N LEU A 238 0.19 -11.06 27.01
CA LEU A 238 0.45 -11.94 28.15
C LEU A 238 1.31 -11.30 29.24
N LEU A 239 2.18 -10.38 28.86
CA LEU A 239 3.07 -9.66 29.78
C LEU A 239 2.40 -8.42 30.39
N TYR A 240 1.09 -8.20 30.15
CA TYR A 240 0.33 -7.01 30.58
C TYR A 240 0.91 -5.68 30.06
N ILE A 241 1.81 -5.73 29.07
CA ILE A 241 2.41 -4.55 28.45
C ILE A 241 1.33 -3.84 27.62
N THR A 242 0.48 -4.61 26.94
CA THR A 242 -0.67 -4.06 26.20
C THR A 242 -1.59 -3.26 27.10
N ASP A 243 -1.90 -3.74 28.31
CA ASP A 243 -2.81 -3.06 29.24
C ASP A 243 -2.23 -1.74 29.75
N TYR A 244 -0.91 -1.68 29.97
CA TYR A 244 -0.23 -0.45 30.33
C TYR A 244 -0.33 0.60 29.20
N PHE A 245 -0.03 0.21 27.96
CA PHE A 245 -0.18 1.11 26.82
C PHE A 245 -1.63 1.50 26.57
N ALA A 246 -2.57 0.56 26.74
CA ALA A 246 -4.00 0.79 26.57
C ALA A 246 -4.52 1.81 27.59
N SER A 247 -4.07 1.74 28.85
CA SER A 247 -4.42 2.72 29.88
C SER A 247 -3.96 4.14 29.52
N CYS A 248 -2.73 4.28 28.99
CA CYS A 248 -2.23 5.56 28.50
C CYS A 248 -3.02 6.08 27.29
N LEU A 249 -3.35 5.19 26.35
CA LEU A 249 -4.13 5.55 25.17
C LEU A 249 -5.60 5.85 25.51
N ALA A 250 -6.17 5.21 26.52
CA ALA A 250 -7.54 5.49 26.97
C ALA A 250 -7.70 6.94 27.44
N LEU A 251 -6.68 7.52 28.10
CA LEU A 251 -6.67 8.93 28.47
C LEU A 251 -6.68 9.85 27.24
N LEU A 252 -5.92 9.48 26.20
CA LEU A 252 -5.91 10.19 24.93
C LEU A 252 -7.26 10.09 24.23
N LEU A 253 -7.86 8.89 24.17
CA LEU A 253 -9.17 8.65 23.57
C LEU A 253 -10.28 9.43 24.29
N ALA A 254 -10.25 9.46 25.63
CA ALA A 254 -11.19 10.22 26.43
C ALA A 254 -11.13 11.73 26.13
N ALA A 255 -9.94 12.29 25.86
CA ALA A 255 -9.79 13.69 25.45
C ALA A 255 -10.49 13.99 24.10
N PHE A 256 -10.67 12.99 23.25
CA PHE A 256 -11.42 13.07 21.99
C PHE A 256 -12.86 12.52 22.10
N HIS A 257 -13.36 12.22 23.31
CA HIS A 257 -14.68 11.62 23.55
C HIS A 257 -14.87 10.27 22.83
N LEU A 258 -13.80 9.49 22.67
CA LEU A 258 -13.83 8.13 22.12
C LEU A 258 -13.86 7.09 23.25
N SER A 259 -14.51 5.94 23.00
CA SER A 259 -14.66 4.84 23.93
C SER A 259 -13.31 4.25 24.33
N ALA A 260 -13.12 4.02 25.64
CA ALA A 260 -11.93 3.37 26.18
C ALA A 260 -11.76 1.92 25.70
N GLU A 261 -12.86 1.26 25.30
CA GLU A 261 -12.86 -0.11 24.73
C GLU A 261 -12.09 -0.21 23.42
N LEU A 262 -11.83 0.92 22.75
CA LEU A 262 -11.02 0.98 21.54
C LEU A 262 -9.51 1.03 21.83
N SER A 263 -9.10 1.20 23.10
CA SER A 263 -7.69 1.31 23.45
C SER A 263 -6.89 0.01 23.25
N PRO A 264 -7.36 -1.20 23.66
CA PRO A 264 -6.59 -2.43 23.38
C PRO A 264 -6.48 -2.76 21.88
N PRO A 265 -7.56 -2.65 21.07
CA PRO A 265 -7.46 -2.78 19.61
C PRO A 265 -6.51 -1.77 18.97
N LEU A 266 -6.51 -0.52 19.43
CA LEU A 266 -5.59 0.51 18.94
C LEU A 266 -4.14 0.13 19.23
N VAL A 267 -3.80 -0.33 20.43
CA VAL A 267 -2.44 -0.81 20.76
C VAL A 267 -2.05 -1.98 19.87
N SER A 268 -2.94 -2.97 19.71
CA SER A 268 -2.67 -4.11 18.82
C SER A 268 -2.44 -3.65 17.37
N GLY A 269 -3.23 -2.68 16.90
CA GLY A 269 -3.14 -2.08 15.58
C GLY A 269 -1.89 -1.24 15.34
N LEU A 270 -1.35 -0.60 16.38
CA LEU A 270 -0.05 0.07 16.29
C LEU A 270 1.06 -0.92 15.96
N PHE A 271 0.99 -2.17 16.42
CA PHE A 271 1.97 -3.19 16.07
C PHE A 271 1.62 -3.91 14.76
N GLU A 272 0.36 -4.33 14.58
CA GLU A 272 -0.12 -5.03 13.40
C GLU A 272 -1.52 -4.51 13.03
N MET A 273 -1.57 -3.74 11.94
CA MET A 273 -2.74 -3.00 11.49
C MET A 273 -3.96 -3.89 11.24
N THR A 274 -3.74 -5.09 10.70
CA THR A 274 -4.82 -5.97 10.25
C THR A 274 -5.57 -6.57 11.44
N LEU A 275 -4.84 -7.12 12.40
CA LEU A 275 -5.36 -7.64 13.67
C LEU A 275 -6.01 -6.51 14.48
N GLY A 276 -5.39 -5.33 14.55
CA GLY A 276 -6.00 -4.18 15.21
C GLY A 276 -7.32 -3.75 14.59
N SER A 277 -7.42 -3.78 13.26
CA SER A 277 -8.67 -3.46 12.54
C SER A 277 -9.77 -4.49 12.82
N GLN A 278 -9.41 -5.78 12.86
CA GLN A 278 -10.33 -6.87 13.22
C GLN A 278 -10.82 -6.75 14.68
N LEU A 279 -9.92 -6.44 15.62
CA LEU A 279 -10.30 -6.24 17.02
C LEU A 279 -11.15 -4.98 17.20
N THR A 280 -10.90 -3.93 16.40
CA THR A 280 -11.68 -2.69 16.43
C THR A 280 -13.11 -2.92 15.96
N SER A 281 -13.33 -3.75 14.94
CA SER A 281 -14.69 -4.06 14.46
C SER A 281 -15.52 -4.79 15.52
N ALA A 282 -14.88 -5.68 16.29
CA ALA A 282 -15.49 -6.49 17.35
C ALA A 282 -15.64 -5.76 18.70
N ALA A 283 -15.02 -4.59 18.89
CA ALA A 283 -15.07 -3.84 20.15
C ALA A 283 -16.48 -3.34 20.49
N ASP A 284 -16.79 -3.08 21.75
CA ASP A 284 -18.07 -2.48 22.15
C ASP A 284 -17.98 -0.95 22.12
N ALA A 285 -18.22 -0.37 20.95
CA ALA A 285 -18.15 1.07 20.71
C ALA A 285 -19.01 1.47 19.50
N ASP A 286 -19.39 2.75 19.44
CA ASP A 286 -20.13 3.30 18.32
C ASP A 286 -19.37 3.13 16.99
N LEU A 287 -20.11 2.86 15.92
CA LEU A 287 -19.53 2.57 14.62
C LEU A 287 -18.67 3.71 14.07
N ILE A 288 -19.06 4.97 14.29
CA ILE A 288 -18.24 6.13 13.90
C ILE A 288 -16.88 6.12 14.59
N GLN A 289 -16.83 5.74 15.86
CA GLN A 289 -15.58 5.70 16.63
C GLN A 289 -14.69 4.55 16.14
N LYS A 290 -15.29 3.38 15.87
CA LYS A 290 -14.60 2.26 15.22
C LYS A 290 -14.04 2.66 13.87
N ALA A 291 -14.81 3.37 13.04
CA ALA A 291 -14.38 3.86 11.73
C ALA A 291 -13.19 4.81 11.82
N ILE A 292 -13.21 5.76 12.77
CA ILE A 292 -12.12 6.70 13.03
C ILE A 292 -10.83 5.96 13.40
N ILE A 293 -10.92 5.00 14.34
CA ILE A 293 -9.77 4.20 14.79
C ILE A 293 -9.24 3.32 13.66
N THR A 294 -10.12 2.64 12.92
CA THR A 294 -9.72 1.84 11.77
C THR A 294 -9.05 2.70 10.69
N SER A 295 -9.59 3.89 10.38
CA SER A 295 -8.94 4.83 9.44
C SER A 295 -7.57 5.28 9.93
N PHE A 296 -7.39 5.55 11.23
CA PHE A 296 -6.08 5.83 11.80
C PHE A 296 -5.11 4.68 11.58
N LEU A 297 -5.52 3.44 11.88
CA LEU A 297 -4.70 2.24 11.72
C LEU A 297 -4.31 2.02 10.26
N LEU A 298 -5.25 2.17 9.32
CA LEU A 298 -5.00 2.08 7.88
C LEU A 298 -3.94 3.10 7.42
N GLY A 299 -4.04 4.35 7.88
CA GLY A 299 -3.08 5.39 7.57
C GLY A 299 -1.69 5.16 8.19
N PHE A 300 -1.66 4.76 9.47
CA PHE A 300 -0.43 4.48 10.22
C PHE A 300 0.30 3.21 9.72
N SER A 301 -0.44 2.25 9.17
CA SER A 301 0.04 0.98 8.61
C SER A 301 0.64 -0.02 9.62
N GLY A 302 0.72 0.33 10.91
CA GLY A 302 1.29 -0.54 11.96
C GLY A 302 2.80 -0.76 11.84
N LEU A 303 3.45 -1.09 12.95
CA LEU A 303 4.90 -1.30 13.00
C LEU A 303 5.36 -2.51 12.16
N SER A 304 4.49 -3.51 11.94
CA SER A 304 4.77 -4.63 11.04
C SER A 304 5.06 -4.19 9.61
N ILE A 305 4.16 -3.40 9.00
CA ILE A 305 4.36 -2.90 7.64
C ILE A 305 5.51 -1.90 7.61
N GLN A 306 5.64 -1.06 8.64
CA GLN A 306 6.75 -0.13 8.71
C GLN A 306 8.11 -0.85 8.78
N ALA A 307 8.20 -1.99 9.48
CA ALA A 307 9.41 -2.82 9.51
C ALA A 307 9.66 -3.52 8.16
N GLN A 308 8.61 -3.95 7.44
CA GLN A 308 8.73 -4.43 6.06
C GLN A 308 9.33 -3.34 5.16
N VAL A 309 8.79 -2.12 5.21
CA VAL A 309 9.32 -0.97 4.45
C VAL A 309 10.76 -0.66 4.84
N ALA A 310 11.07 -0.65 6.14
CA ALA A 310 12.43 -0.44 6.64
C ALA A 310 13.42 -1.47 6.06
N SER A 311 13.05 -2.76 6.01
CA SER A 311 13.90 -3.80 5.43
C SER A 311 14.15 -3.61 3.93
N ILE A 312 13.15 -3.13 3.19
CA ILE A 312 13.26 -2.87 1.75
C ILE A 312 14.18 -1.68 1.47
N ILE A 313 13.99 -0.57 2.20
CA ILE A 313 14.76 0.65 1.95
C ILE A 313 16.17 0.60 2.55
N ALA A 314 16.43 -0.31 3.49
CA ALA A 314 17.77 -0.52 4.07
C ALA A 314 18.83 -0.92 3.03
N GLU A 315 18.43 -1.41 1.86
CA GLU A 315 19.33 -1.67 0.73
C GLU A 315 19.64 -0.41 -0.11
N THR A 316 19.26 0.77 0.37
CA THR A 316 19.43 2.07 -0.29
C THR A 316 19.87 3.14 0.72
N ASP A 317 20.05 4.37 0.27
CA ASP A 317 20.34 5.54 1.10
C ASP A 317 19.08 6.34 1.51
N ILE A 318 17.88 5.77 1.32
CA ILE A 318 16.61 6.39 1.73
C ILE A 318 16.50 6.33 3.26
N ARG A 319 16.35 7.49 3.92
CA ARG A 319 16.16 7.54 5.38
C ARG A 319 14.75 7.05 5.76
N PHE A 320 14.67 6.29 6.86
CA PHE A 320 13.40 5.77 7.38
C PHE A 320 12.58 6.80 8.16
N LEU A 321 13.22 7.72 8.87
CA LEU A 321 12.53 8.68 9.75
C LEU A 321 11.45 9.53 9.03
N PRO A 322 11.68 10.06 7.81
CA PRO A 322 10.66 10.83 7.09
C PRO A 322 9.45 9.97 6.72
N PHE A 323 9.69 8.71 6.36
CA PHE A 323 8.62 7.74 6.12
C PHE A 323 7.81 7.49 7.40
N PHE A 324 8.47 7.28 8.55
CA PHE A 324 7.79 7.08 9.83
C PHE A 324 6.89 8.27 10.19
N ILE A 325 7.41 9.50 10.10
CA ILE A 325 6.63 10.72 10.36
C ILE A 325 5.43 10.81 9.42
N ALA A 326 5.63 10.50 8.14
CA ALA A 326 4.55 10.50 7.16
C ALA A 326 3.45 9.48 7.47
N ARG A 327 3.78 8.32 8.05
CA ARG A 327 2.78 7.34 8.53
C ARG A 327 1.96 7.88 9.69
N VAL A 328 2.60 8.53 10.66
CA VAL A 328 1.90 9.19 11.78
C VAL A 328 0.95 10.26 11.25
N LEU A 329 1.41 11.11 10.32
CA LEU A 329 0.58 12.12 9.67
C LEU A 329 -0.59 11.49 8.90
N GLN A 330 -0.35 10.42 8.13
CA GLN A 330 -1.42 9.75 7.39
C GLN A 330 -2.48 9.16 8.33
N GLY A 331 -2.07 8.55 9.45
CA GLY A 331 -3.01 8.04 10.46
C GLY A 331 -3.89 9.16 11.02
N VAL A 332 -3.30 10.29 11.42
CA VAL A 332 -4.05 11.44 11.94
C VAL A 332 -4.98 12.02 10.88
N TYR A 333 -4.47 12.29 9.66
CA TYR A 333 -5.29 12.80 8.57
C TYR A 333 -6.44 11.86 8.21
N ALA A 334 -6.20 10.54 8.19
CA ALA A 334 -7.22 9.56 7.87
C ALA A 334 -8.33 9.51 8.92
N ALA A 335 -7.98 9.57 10.22
CA ALA A 335 -8.97 9.69 11.29
C ALA A 335 -9.81 10.97 11.17
N CYS A 336 -9.16 12.12 10.94
CA CYS A 336 -9.88 13.38 10.75
C CYS A 336 -10.80 13.34 9.53
N PHE A 337 -10.33 12.81 8.40
CA PHE A 337 -11.15 12.69 7.20
C PHE A 337 -12.29 11.69 7.36
N ALA A 338 -12.10 10.58 8.08
CA ALA A 338 -13.19 9.66 8.38
C ALA A 338 -14.30 10.33 9.20
N TRP A 339 -13.94 11.15 10.19
CA TRP A 339 -14.90 11.91 10.97
C TRP A 339 -15.64 12.96 10.12
N ILE A 340 -14.92 13.74 9.30
CA ILE A 340 -15.52 14.76 8.41
C ILE A 340 -16.44 14.13 7.37
N LEU A 341 -16.01 13.01 6.77
CA LEU A 341 -16.72 12.33 5.69
C LEU A 341 -17.82 11.39 6.19
N TRP A 342 -17.94 11.16 7.50
CA TRP A 342 -18.93 10.26 8.09
C TRP A 342 -20.36 10.59 7.64
N LYS A 343 -20.79 11.84 7.83
CA LYS A 343 -22.14 12.25 7.45
C LYS A 343 -22.39 12.15 5.93
N PRO A 344 -21.59 12.77 5.05
CA PRO A 344 -21.87 12.76 3.62
C PRO A 344 -21.68 11.39 2.96
N LEU A 345 -20.68 10.59 3.38
CA LEU A 345 -20.36 9.33 2.69
C LEU A 345 -20.96 8.08 3.34
N TYR A 346 -21.24 8.11 4.64
CA TYR A 346 -21.84 6.96 5.32
C TYR A 346 -23.33 7.20 5.54
N LEU A 347 -23.73 8.23 6.30
CA LEU A 347 -25.15 8.41 6.67
C LEU A 347 -26.08 8.80 5.50
N GLU A 348 -25.60 9.61 4.55
CA GLU A 348 -26.43 10.13 3.44
C GLU A 348 -26.45 9.17 2.24
N LEU A 349 -25.33 8.49 1.98
CA LEU A 349 -25.21 7.50 0.91
C LEU A 349 -25.85 6.15 1.26
N ASP A 350 -25.84 5.73 2.53
CA ASP A 350 -26.50 4.49 3.00
C ASP A 350 -28.04 4.62 3.03
N ARG A 351 -28.57 5.84 3.17
CA ARG A 351 -30.01 6.12 3.06
C ARG A 351 -30.53 6.17 1.64
N SER A 352 -29.61 6.32 0.69
CA SER A 352 -29.93 6.11 -0.70
C SER A 352 -29.86 4.59 -0.89
N ASP A 353 -30.87 3.93 -1.46
CA ASP A 353 -30.81 2.51 -1.89
C ASP A 353 -29.79 2.32 -3.03
N VAL A 354 -28.59 2.90 -2.90
CA VAL A 354 -27.46 2.68 -3.76
C VAL A 354 -26.86 1.38 -3.25
N THR A 355 -27.42 0.29 -3.75
CA THR A 355 -26.66 -0.95 -3.91
C THR A 355 -25.31 -0.55 -4.49
N VAL A 356 -24.26 -0.57 -3.67
CA VAL A 356 -22.89 -0.43 -4.16
C VAL A 356 -22.63 -1.70 -4.96
N LEU A 357 -23.09 -1.68 -6.20
CA LEU A 357 -22.96 -2.80 -7.11
C LEU A 357 -21.47 -3.05 -7.28
N PRO A 358 -21.00 -4.29 -7.08
CA PRO A 358 -19.71 -4.70 -7.60
C PRO A 358 -19.62 -4.22 -9.05
N VAL A 359 -18.47 -3.69 -9.47
CA VAL A 359 -18.25 -3.19 -10.85
C VAL A 359 -18.64 -4.22 -11.94
N PHE A 360 -18.79 -5.49 -11.55
CA PHE A 360 -19.19 -6.60 -12.40
C PHE A 360 -20.70 -6.95 -12.38
N LEU A 361 -21.54 -6.31 -11.55
CA LEU A 361 -22.99 -6.52 -11.52
C LEU A 361 -23.68 -5.44 -12.36
N ILE A 362 -24.18 -5.90 -13.51
CA ILE A 362 -24.60 -5.14 -14.70
C ILE A 362 -25.94 -4.39 -14.53
N GLN A 363 -26.62 -4.50 -13.39
CA GLN A 363 -28.04 -4.10 -13.30
C GLN A 363 -28.30 -2.59 -13.35
N ASP A 364 -27.41 -1.73 -12.83
CA ASP A 364 -27.59 -0.26 -12.87
C ASP A 364 -26.39 0.49 -13.49
N THR A 365 -25.72 -0.09 -14.49
CA THR A 365 -24.63 0.62 -15.18
C THR A 365 -25.20 1.71 -16.09
N PRO A 366 -24.68 2.96 -16.08
CA PRO A 366 -25.12 4.00 -17.00
C PRO A 366 -25.14 3.46 -18.43
N ALA A 367 -26.21 3.71 -19.18
CA ALA A 367 -26.44 3.09 -20.50
C ALA A 367 -25.24 3.24 -21.46
N TRP A 368 -24.53 4.37 -21.40
CA TRP A 368 -23.33 4.61 -22.20
C TRP A 368 -22.15 3.71 -21.80
N PHE A 369 -21.99 3.41 -20.51
CA PHE A 369 -20.94 2.52 -19.99
C PHE A 369 -21.28 1.06 -20.28
N ALA A 370 -22.54 0.66 -20.10
CA ALA A 370 -23.00 -0.67 -20.51
C ALA A 370 -22.82 -0.88 -22.02
N MET A 371 -23.13 0.14 -22.83
CA MET A 371 -22.90 0.12 -24.27
C MET A 371 -21.41 0.04 -24.62
N LEU A 372 -20.57 0.82 -23.96
CA LEU A 372 -19.11 0.76 -24.13
C LEU A 372 -18.55 -0.60 -23.71
N TRP A 373 -19.00 -1.17 -22.60
CA TRP A 373 -18.59 -2.47 -22.10
C TRP A 373 -19.02 -3.60 -23.03
N ASN A 374 -20.26 -3.58 -23.53
CA ASN A 374 -20.76 -4.51 -24.53
C ASN A 374 -19.99 -4.38 -25.84
N LEU A 375 -19.67 -3.15 -26.28
CA LEU A 375 -18.84 -2.91 -27.44
C LEU A 375 -17.43 -3.49 -27.25
N LEU A 376 -16.80 -3.25 -26.09
CA LEU A 376 -15.46 -3.75 -25.78
C LEU A 376 -15.42 -5.27 -25.65
N THR A 377 -16.47 -5.90 -25.09
CA THR A 377 -16.57 -7.37 -24.98
C THR A 377 -16.86 -8.04 -26.32
N GLN A 378 -17.60 -7.40 -27.23
CA GLN A 378 -17.81 -7.90 -28.59
C GLN A 378 -16.60 -7.69 -29.50
N ILE A 379 -15.99 -6.50 -29.46
CA ILE A 379 -14.84 -6.15 -30.32
C ILE A 379 -13.54 -6.73 -29.78
N GLY A 380 -13.39 -6.85 -28.46
CA GLY A 380 -12.16 -7.30 -27.78
C GLY A 380 -11.60 -8.62 -28.31
N PRO A 381 -12.40 -9.69 -28.44
CA PRO A 381 -11.95 -10.95 -29.04
C PRO A 381 -11.48 -10.79 -30.49
N ILE A 382 -12.23 -10.05 -31.31
CA ILE A 382 -11.87 -9.82 -32.73
C ILE A 382 -10.56 -9.03 -32.82
N LEU A 383 -10.41 -7.98 -32.02
CA LEU A 383 -9.23 -7.12 -31.98
C LEU A 383 -8.00 -7.91 -31.48
N THR A 384 -8.20 -8.82 -30.54
CA THR A 384 -7.18 -9.76 -30.05
C THR A 384 -6.77 -10.75 -31.15
N ILE A 385 -7.73 -11.34 -31.87
CA ILE A 385 -7.45 -12.27 -32.97
C ILE A 385 -6.71 -11.55 -34.10
N VAL A 386 -7.17 -10.37 -34.51
CA VAL A 386 -6.52 -9.57 -35.56
C VAL A 386 -5.10 -9.17 -35.16
N SER A 387 -4.88 -8.72 -33.92
CA SER A 387 -3.54 -8.37 -33.44
C SER A 387 -2.62 -9.60 -33.35
N LEU A 388 -3.13 -10.76 -32.95
CA LEU A 388 -2.39 -12.03 -32.99
C LEU A 388 -2.04 -12.45 -34.43
N LEU A 389 -2.99 -12.34 -35.37
CA LEU A 389 -2.75 -12.66 -36.79
C LEU A 389 -1.70 -11.72 -37.41
N ILE A 390 -1.78 -10.42 -37.10
CA ILE A 390 -0.76 -9.44 -37.53
C ILE A 390 0.60 -9.80 -36.92
N TYR A 391 0.65 -10.13 -35.63
CA TYR A 391 1.87 -10.54 -34.96
C TYR A 391 2.47 -11.81 -35.61
N ILE A 392 1.65 -12.83 -35.84
CA ILE A 392 2.07 -14.08 -36.51
C ILE A 392 2.59 -13.77 -37.91
N MET A 393 1.88 -12.94 -38.69
CA MET A 393 2.31 -12.56 -40.03
C MET A 393 3.66 -11.84 -40.02
N ILE A 394 3.87 -10.90 -39.09
CA ILE A 394 5.16 -10.19 -38.91
C ILE A 394 6.26 -11.16 -38.46
N TYR A 395 5.94 -12.08 -37.55
CA TYR A 395 6.87 -13.07 -37.02
C TYR A 395 7.31 -14.07 -38.11
N CYS A 396 6.36 -14.62 -38.88
CA CYS A 396 6.62 -15.50 -40.01
C CYS A 396 7.43 -14.77 -41.10
N ARG A 397 7.09 -13.51 -41.43
CA ARG A 397 7.85 -12.73 -42.41
C ARG A 397 9.30 -12.49 -41.97
N ARG A 398 9.57 -12.31 -40.67
CA ARG A 398 10.93 -12.18 -40.12
C ARG A 398 11.73 -13.49 -40.15
N PHE A 399 11.08 -14.65 -40.16
CA PHE A 399 11.74 -15.96 -40.24
C PHE A 399 11.94 -16.44 -41.68
N ILE A 400 11.04 -16.07 -42.60
CA ILE A 400 11.08 -16.47 -44.02
C ILE A 400 12.04 -15.60 -44.84
N PHE A 401 12.21 -14.31 -44.49
CA PHE A 401 13.09 -13.37 -45.19
C PHE A 401 14.43 -13.14 -44.47
N LYS A 402 14.95 -14.16 -43.79
CA LYS A 402 16.28 -14.13 -43.16
C LYS A 402 17.26 -15.01 -43.91
#